data_AF-A0A1B6EQC9-F1
#
_entry.id   AF-A0A1B6EQC9-F1
#
_cell.length_a   1.000
_cell.length_b   1.000
_cell.length_c   1.000
_cell.angle_alpha   90.00
_cell.angle_beta   90.00
_cell.angle_gamma   90.00
#
_symmetry.space_group_name_H-M   'P 1'
#
loop_
_entity.id
_entity.type
_entity.pdbx_description
1 polymer ?
#
loop_
_entity_poly.entity_id
_entity_poly.type
_entity_poly.pdbx_seq_one_letter_code
_entity_poly.pdbx_strand_id
1 'polypeptide(L)'
;DYDGNSPPANYVQCISAYRGLKSLFRKDQGVAELDLSTLYGIHVFAFVFIVLGHRFGSYMCTTVINYEDVEYMFRHYWLSMWTGHMDLFCDIFFFLSAFLLGVILSLQLDKSYISPLKVYIHRLIRLLPAYATVVFFYATVYYKLGSG
;
A
#
# COMPACT_ATOMS: atom_id res chain seq x y z
N ASP A 1 29.22 6.54 -12.54
CA ASP A 1 28.23 5.84 -13.39
C ASP A 1 27.47 4.80 -12.61
N TYR A 2 26.16 4.74 -12.82
CA TYR A 2 25.32 3.69 -12.24
C TYR A 2 24.57 3.00 -13.37
N ASP A 3 25.13 1.89 -13.86
CA ASP A 3 24.46 1.00 -14.81
C ASP A 3 23.28 0.35 -14.08
N GLY A 4 22.06 0.52 -14.59
CA GLY A 4 20.80 0.08 -13.98
C GLY A 4 20.66 -1.43 -13.74
N ASN A 5 21.73 -2.20 -13.94
CA ASN A 5 21.82 -3.65 -13.81
C ASN A 5 22.75 -4.13 -12.67
N SER A 6 23.53 -3.25 -12.04
CA SER A 6 24.45 -3.65 -10.95
C SER A 6 23.76 -3.68 -9.58
N PRO A 7 23.90 -4.76 -8.79
CA PRO A 7 23.35 -4.82 -7.43
C PRO A 7 23.92 -3.69 -6.55
N PRO A 8 23.15 -3.18 -5.58
CA PRO A 8 23.60 -2.09 -4.71
C PRO A 8 24.86 -2.50 -3.94
N ALA A 9 25.94 -1.74 -4.13
CA ALA A 9 27.23 -2.00 -3.49
C ALA A 9 27.23 -1.67 -1.98
N ASN A 10 26.29 -0.84 -1.50
CA ASN A 10 26.21 -0.35 -0.12
C ASN A 10 24.76 -0.32 0.41
N TYR A 11 24.55 -0.61 1.70
CA TYR A 11 23.21 -0.58 2.34
C TYR A 11 22.49 0.78 2.22
N VAL A 12 23.25 1.89 2.29
CA VAL A 12 22.71 3.26 2.18
C VAL A 12 22.07 3.50 0.81
N GLN A 13 22.59 2.83 -0.22
CA GLN A 13 22.04 2.91 -1.57
C GLN A 13 20.72 2.16 -1.73
N CYS A 14 20.44 1.14 -0.91
CA CYS A 14 19.16 0.43 -0.89
C CYS A 14 18.01 1.27 -0.33
N ILE A 15 18.32 2.23 0.57
CA ILE A 15 17.34 3.09 1.27
C ILE A 15 17.10 4.40 0.51
N SER A 16 17.89 4.70 -0.53
CA SER A 16 17.74 5.92 -1.33
C SER A 16 16.36 5.99 -1.99
N ALA A 17 15.56 6.99 -1.59
CA ALA A 17 14.22 7.25 -2.14
C ALA A 17 14.24 7.42 -3.67
N TYR A 18 15.30 8.01 -4.23
CA TYR A 18 15.48 8.19 -5.67
C TYR A 18 15.55 6.86 -6.42
N ARG A 19 16.26 5.87 -5.87
CA ARG A 19 16.37 4.53 -6.49
C ARG A 19 15.11 3.72 -6.31
N GLY A 20 14.46 3.81 -5.16
CA GLY A 20 13.14 3.21 -4.94
C GLY A 20 12.13 3.73 -5.94
N LEU A 21 12.06 5.05 -6.12
CA LEU A 21 11.17 5.69 -7.09
C LEU A 21 11.49 5.27 -8.53
N LYS A 22 12.77 5.30 -8.93
CA LYS A 22 13.19 4.86 -10.28
C LYS A 22 12.93 3.36 -10.53
N SER A 23 13.05 2.52 -9.50
CA SER A 23 12.72 1.10 -9.58
C SER A 23 11.22 0.86 -9.74
N LEU A 24 10.37 1.71 -9.17
CA LEU A 24 8.91 1.63 -9.32
C LEU A 24 8.45 2.00 -10.73
N PHE A 25 9.13 2.94 -11.38
CA PHE A 25 8.83 3.32 -12.78
C PHE A 25 9.45 2.41 -13.83
N ARG A 26 10.24 1.40 -13.42
CA ARG A 26 10.80 0.41 -14.35
C ARG A 26 9.70 -0.60 -14.70
N LYS A 27 9.42 -0.78 -15.99
CA LYS A 27 8.52 -1.85 -16.48
C LYS A 27 9.07 -3.21 -16.02
N ASP A 28 8.25 -3.95 -15.27
CA ASP A 28 8.62 -5.27 -14.77
C ASP A 28 8.63 -6.27 -15.93
N GLN A 29 9.56 -7.22 -15.90
CA GLN A 29 9.55 -8.36 -16.82
C GLN A 29 8.44 -9.30 -16.34
N GLY A 30 7.51 -9.66 -17.23
CA GLY A 30 6.33 -10.46 -16.86
C GLY A 30 6.70 -11.68 -16.03
N VAL A 31 6.08 -11.82 -14.87
CA VAL A 31 6.22 -13.02 -14.03
C VAL A 31 5.51 -14.14 -14.78
N ALA A 32 6.28 -15.10 -15.30
CA ALA A 32 5.79 -16.29 -16.01
C ALA A 32 5.05 -16.01 -17.34
N GLU A 33 5.56 -15.11 -18.18
CA GLU A 33 5.02 -14.76 -19.53
C GLU A 33 3.58 -14.17 -19.56
N LEU A 34 2.92 -14.09 -18.41
CA LEU A 34 1.58 -13.51 -18.26
C LEU A 34 1.67 -12.00 -18.04
N ASP A 35 0.92 -11.24 -18.85
CA ASP A 35 0.80 -9.79 -18.68
C ASP A 35 -0.15 -9.47 -17.51
N LEU A 36 0.43 -9.38 -16.30
CA LEU A 36 -0.27 -9.04 -15.06
C LEU A 36 -0.40 -7.52 -14.86
N SER A 37 0.01 -6.69 -15.82
CA SER A 37 0.05 -5.24 -15.67
C SER A 37 -1.35 -4.65 -15.40
N THR A 38 -2.40 -5.18 -16.03
CA THR A 38 -3.78 -4.71 -15.82
C THR A 38 -4.30 -5.04 -14.43
N LEU A 39 -3.99 -6.24 -13.91
CA LEU A 39 -4.35 -6.63 -12.54
C LEU A 39 -3.66 -5.74 -11.51
N TYR A 40 -2.39 -5.39 -11.75
CA TYR A 40 -1.65 -4.48 -10.88
C TYR A 40 -2.27 -3.08 -10.90
N GLY A 41 -2.73 -2.61 -12.06
CA GLY A 41 -3.46 -1.33 -12.18
C GLY A 41 -4.73 -1.29 -11.33
N ILE A 42 -5.56 -2.34 -11.41
CA ILE A 42 -6.79 -2.45 -10.62
C ILE A 42 -6.47 -2.56 -9.12
N HIS A 43 -5.40 -3.28 -8.76
CA HIS A 43 -4.95 -3.42 -7.38
C HIS A 43 -4.55 -2.09 -6.76
N VAL A 44 -3.75 -1.29 -7.49
CA VAL A 44 -3.36 0.06 -7.06
C VAL A 44 -4.57 0.98 -6.98
N PHE A 45 -5.48 0.90 -7.94
CA PHE A 45 -6.72 1.66 -7.93
C PHE A 45 -7.55 1.36 -6.67
N ALA A 46 -7.80 0.08 -6.37
CA ALA A 46 -8.51 -0.34 -5.16
C ALA A 46 -7.81 0.15 -3.89
N PHE A 47 -6.47 0.06 -3.83
CA PHE A 47 -5.68 0.54 -2.70
C PHE A 47 -5.87 2.05 -2.44
N VAL A 48 -5.84 2.89 -3.48
CA VAL A 48 -6.03 4.34 -3.35
C VAL A 48 -7.41 4.65 -2.75
N PHE A 49 -8.45 3.98 -3.23
CA PHE A 49 -9.80 4.16 -2.73
C PHE A 49 -9.98 3.69 -1.28
N ILE A 50 -9.30 2.61 -0.88
CA ILE A 50 -9.29 2.15 0.52
C ILE A 50 -8.65 3.20 1.44
N VAL A 51 -7.52 3.78 1.03
CA VAL A 51 -6.82 4.81 1.83
C VAL A 51 -7.69 6.06 1.98
N LEU A 52 -8.33 6.50 0.91
CA LEU A 52 -9.28 7.62 0.95
C LEU A 52 -10.46 7.31 1.86
N GLY A 53 -11.03 6.10 1.77
CA GLY A 53 -12.11 5.64 2.63
C GLY A 53 -11.76 5.64 4.11
N HIS A 54 -10.57 5.14 4.48
CA HIS A 54 -10.09 5.13 5.86
C HIS A 54 -9.81 6.55 6.38
N ARG A 55 -9.28 7.43 5.53
CA ARG A 55 -9.09 8.84 5.89
C ARG A 55 -10.43 9.51 6.16
N PHE A 56 -11.40 9.22 5.31
CA PHE A 56 -12.76 9.71 5.46
C PHE A 56 -13.43 9.18 6.75
N GLY A 57 -13.37 7.87 7.01
CA GLY A 57 -13.91 7.28 8.23
C GLY A 57 -13.25 7.83 9.50
N SER A 58 -11.93 8.02 9.48
CA SER A 58 -11.20 8.61 10.61
C SER A 58 -11.60 10.07 10.86
N TYR A 59 -11.88 10.82 9.79
CA TYR A 59 -12.40 12.20 9.89
C TYR A 59 -13.79 12.21 10.53
N MET A 60 -14.69 11.29 10.14
CA MET A 60 -16.03 11.17 10.73
C MET A 60 -16.01 10.78 12.21
N CYS A 61 -14.99 10.05 12.67
CA CYS A 61 -14.83 9.69 14.08
C CYS A 61 -14.23 10.81 14.96
N THR A 62 -13.90 11.97 14.38
CA THR A 62 -13.33 13.10 15.12
C THR A 62 -14.43 13.90 15.82
N THR A 63 -14.11 14.55 16.95
CA THR A 63 -15.07 15.34 17.74
C THR A 63 -15.35 16.74 17.18
N VAL A 64 -14.59 17.18 16.18
CA VAL A 64 -14.72 18.47 15.51
C VAL A 64 -15.10 18.21 14.05
N ILE A 65 -16.41 18.08 13.81
CA ILE A 65 -16.98 17.87 12.48
C ILE A 65 -18.06 18.92 12.19
N ASN A 66 -18.12 19.41 10.97
CA ASN A 66 -19.21 20.27 10.50
C ASN A 66 -20.34 19.38 9.99
N TYR A 67 -21.49 19.41 10.66
CA TYR A 67 -22.63 18.57 10.26
C TYR A 67 -23.16 18.89 8.86
N GLU A 68 -23.04 20.15 8.42
CA GLU A 68 -23.48 20.57 7.09
C GLU A 68 -22.64 19.93 5.97
N ASP A 69 -21.32 19.81 6.17
CA ASP A 69 -20.41 19.15 5.23
C ASP A 69 -20.69 17.63 5.15
N VAL A 70 -21.01 17.01 6.29
CA VAL A 70 -21.38 15.59 6.36
C VAL A 70 -22.69 15.35 5.63
N GLU A 71 -23.71 16.18 5.88
CA GLU A 71 -25.01 16.06 5.25
C GLU A 71 -24.92 16.27 3.72
N TYR A 72 -24.16 17.26 3.28
CA TYR A 72 -23.89 17.49 1.85
C TYR A 72 -23.30 16.24 1.20
N MET A 73 -22.33 15.61 1.85
CA MET A 73 -21.67 14.43 1.31
C MET A 73 -22.63 13.23 1.19
N PHE A 74 -23.53 13.01 2.14
CA PHE A 74 -24.56 11.95 2.03
C PHE A 74 -25.68 12.28 1.04
N ARG A 75 -25.97 13.57 0.79
CA ARG A 75 -26.93 13.98 -0.25
C ARG A 75 -26.36 13.80 -1.66
N HIS A 76 -25.05 13.90 -1.82
CA HIS A 76 -24.39 13.67 -3.11
C HIS A 76 -24.35 12.19 -3.45
N TYR A 77 -25.11 11.80 -4.48
CA TYR A 77 -25.26 10.41 -4.91
C TYR A 77 -23.91 9.68 -5.10
N TRP A 78 -22.92 10.36 -5.68
CA TRP A 78 -21.62 9.76 -5.96
C TRP A 78 -20.82 9.48 -4.68
N LEU A 79 -20.77 10.45 -3.77
CA LEU A 79 -20.03 10.36 -2.51
C LEU A 79 -20.70 9.40 -1.54
N SER A 80 -22.04 9.40 -1.49
CA SER A 80 -22.82 8.45 -0.69
C SER A 80 -22.66 7.02 -1.19
N MET A 81 -22.69 6.79 -2.50
CA MET A 81 -22.45 5.46 -3.10
C MET A 81 -21.05 4.97 -2.76
N TRP A 82 -20.05 5.83 -2.94
CA TRP A 82 -18.67 5.51 -2.65
C TRP A 82 -18.44 5.16 -1.17
N THR A 83 -18.93 6.01 -0.26
CA THR A 83 -18.77 5.84 1.19
C THR A 83 -19.53 4.62 1.71
N GLY A 84 -20.72 4.35 1.18
CA GLY A 84 -21.56 3.24 1.61
C GLY A 84 -21.08 1.86 1.14
N HIS A 85 -20.21 1.79 0.13
CA HIS A 85 -19.69 0.55 -0.45
C HIS A 85 -18.17 0.44 -0.38
N MET A 86 -17.55 1.04 0.63
CA MET A 86 -16.09 0.99 0.80
C MET A 86 -15.56 -0.43 1.00
N ASP A 87 -16.39 -1.30 1.58
CA ASP A 87 -16.20 -2.74 1.72
C ASP A 87 -15.86 -3.44 0.38
N LEU A 88 -16.57 -3.12 -0.70
CA LEU A 88 -16.30 -3.72 -2.03
C LEU A 88 -14.86 -3.46 -2.51
N PHE A 89 -14.33 -2.25 -2.30
CA PHE A 89 -12.95 -1.93 -2.68
C PHE A 89 -11.94 -2.73 -1.84
N CYS A 90 -12.24 -2.92 -0.55
CA CYS A 90 -11.45 -3.74 0.36
C CYS A 90 -11.39 -5.20 -0.10
N ASP A 91 -12.53 -5.76 -0.49
CA ASP A 91 -12.64 -7.13 -0.97
C ASP A 91 -11.86 -7.34 -2.28
N ILE A 92 -11.98 -6.43 -3.24
CA ILE A 92 -11.22 -6.46 -4.50
C ILE A 92 -9.71 -6.44 -4.21
N PHE A 93 -9.27 -5.59 -3.28
CA PHE A 93 -7.87 -5.49 -2.90
C PHE A 93 -7.37 -6.79 -2.25
N PHE A 94 -8.12 -7.37 -1.32
CA PHE A 94 -7.72 -8.63 -0.68
C PHE A 94 -7.74 -9.80 -1.65
N PHE A 95 -8.74 -9.88 -2.52
CA PHE A 95 -8.83 -10.90 -3.56
C PHE A 95 -7.63 -10.84 -4.51
N LEU A 96 -7.33 -9.66 -5.07
CA LEU A 96 -6.19 -9.49 -5.97
C LEU A 96 -4.85 -9.73 -5.26
N SER A 97 -4.71 -9.30 -4.01
CA SER A 97 -3.50 -9.56 -3.21
C SER A 97 -3.30 -11.06 -2.98
N ALA A 98 -4.36 -11.78 -2.63
CA ALA A 98 -4.33 -13.23 -2.41
C ALA A 98 -4.05 -13.99 -3.71
N PHE A 99 -4.68 -13.58 -4.82
CA PHE A 99 -4.46 -14.15 -6.14
C PHE A 99 -3.00 -14.00 -6.58
N LEU A 100 -2.45 -12.79 -6.52
CA LEU A 100 -1.08 -12.51 -6.94
C LEU A 100 -0.06 -13.26 -6.06
N LEU A 101 -0.31 -13.31 -4.74
CA LEU A 101 0.51 -14.10 -3.83
C LEU A 101 0.44 -15.60 -4.13
N GLY A 102 -0.75 -16.12 -4.47
CA GLY A 102 -0.94 -17.52 -4.85
C GLY A 102 -0.16 -17.91 -6.10
N VAL A 103 -0.17 -17.05 -7.13
CA VAL A 103 0.62 -17.26 -8.36
C VAL A 103 2.13 -17.24 -8.08
N ILE A 104 2.60 -16.30 -7.24
CA ILE A 104 4.03 -16.25 -6.88
C ILE A 104 4.43 -17.49 -6.08
N LEU A 105 3.60 -17.89 -5.12
CA LEU A 105 3.87 -19.03 -4.25
C LEU A 105 3.91 -20.34 -5.04
N SER A 106 2.99 -20.55 -6.00
CA SER A 106 2.99 -21.76 -6.84
C SER A 106 4.25 -21.87 -7.70
N LEU A 107 4.71 -20.77 -8.28
CA LEU A 107 5.97 -20.72 -9.05
C LEU A 107 7.21 -20.98 -8.19
N GLN A 108 7.17 -20.57 -6.91
CA GLN A 108 8.30 -20.77 -6.00
C GLN A 108 8.32 -22.18 -5.39
N LEU A 109 7.14 -22.78 -5.14
CA LEU A 109 7.03 -24.15 -4.63
C LEU A 109 7.59 -25.19 -5.59
N ASP A 110 7.48 -24.94 -6.89
CA ASP A 110 8.07 -25.78 -7.95
C ASP A 110 9.61 -25.81 -7.89
N LYS A 111 10.24 -24.79 -7.29
CA LYS A 111 11.70 -24.71 -7.13
C LYS A 111 12.19 -25.18 -5.76
N SER A 112 11.45 -24.95 -4.68
CA SER A 112 11.89 -25.32 -3.32
C SER A 112 10.76 -25.28 -2.30
N TYR A 113 10.86 -26.11 -1.25
CA TYR A 113 9.94 -26.07 -0.12
C TYR A 113 10.15 -24.80 0.70
N ILE A 114 9.19 -23.88 0.63
CA ILE A 114 9.19 -22.65 1.42
C ILE A 114 8.35 -22.85 2.67
N SER A 115 8.94 -22.62 3.84
CA SER A 115 8.17 -22.61 5.08
C SER A 115 7.36 -21.31 5.19
N PRO A 116 6.04 -21.37 5.46
CA PRO A 116 5.18 -20.19 5.51
C PRO A 116 5.63 -19.18 6.59
N LEU A 117 6.21 -19.68 7.68
CA LEU A 117 6.73 -18.84 8.77
C LEU A 117 7.88 -17.93 8.33
N LYS A 118 8.79 -18.40 7.48
CA LYS A 118 9.91 -17.58 7.00
C LYS A 118 9.41 -16.41 6.15
N VAL A 119 8.37 -16.62 5.34
CA VAL A 119 7.73 -15.58 4.53
C VAL A 119 7.10 -14.50 5.41
N TYR A 120 6.37 -14.90 6.46
CA TYR A 120 5.76 -13.96 7.40
C TYR A 120 6.79 -13.15 8.21
N ILE A 121 7.86 -13.78 8.67
CA ILE A 121 8.94 -13.09 9.40
C ILE A 121 9.61 -12.05 8.50
N HIS A 122 9.93 -12.41 7.27
CA HIS A 122 10.52 -11.46 6.32
C HIS A 122 9.58 -10.29 6.04
N ARG A 123 8.27 -10.54 5.95
CA ARG A 123 7.25 -9.50 5.80
C ARG A 123 7.21 -8.54 7.00
N LEU A 124 7.27 -9.08 8.23
CA LEU A 124 7.29 -8.29 9.47
C LEU A 124 8.54 -7.42 9.58
N ILE A 125 9.72 -7.99 9.32
CA ILE A 125 11.01 -7.27 9.37
C ILE A 125 11.03 -6.11 8.37
N ARG A 126 10.42 -6.27 7.19
CA ARG A 126 10.33 -5.19 6.19
C ARG A 126 9.30 -4.12 6.55
N LEU A 127 8.21 -4.47 7.23
CA LEU A 127 7.12 -3.54 7.57
C LEU A 127 7.42 -2.69 8.82
N LEU A 128 8.07 -3.29 9.82
CA LEU A 128 8.39 -2.67 11.11
C LEU A 128 9.11 -1.31 11.00
N PRO A 129 10.13 -1.12 10.15
CA PRO A 129 10.86 0.15 10.06
C PRO A 129 9.98 1.32 9.61
N ALA A 130 9.10 1.08 8.62
CA ALA A 130 8.19 2.08 8.12
C ALA A 130 7.14 2.45 9.19
N TYR A 131 6.58 1.44 9.86
CA TYR A 131 5.64 1.65 10.96
C TYR A 131 6.28 2.43 12.13
N ALA A 132 7.49 2.06 12.55
CA ALA A 132 8.23 2.76 13.59
C ALA A 132 8.47 4.23 13.26
N THR A 133 8.76 4.55 11.99
CA THR A 133 8.93 5.93 11.52
C THR A 133 7.64 6.73 11.65
N VAL A 134 6.50 6.16 11.27
CA VAL A 134 5.18 6.82 11.40
C VAL A 134 4.82 7.05 12.86
N VAL A 135 5.01 6.06 13.73
CA VAL A 135 4.77 6.19 15.17
C VAL A 135 5.66 7.26 15.78
N PHE A 136 6.96 7.26 15.44
CA PHE A 136 7.90 8.28 15.88
C PHE A 136 7.46 9.68 15.46
N PHE A 137 7.02 9.85 14.21
CA PHE A 137 6.51 11.13 13.71
C PHE A 137 5.28 11.62 14.48
N TYR A 138 4.29 10.75 14.72
CA TYR A 138 3.10 11.08 15.51
C TYR A 138 3.42 11.40 16.96
N ALA A 139 4.36 10.68 17.58
CA ALA A 139 4.71 10.88 18.98
C ALA A 139 5.54 12.15 19.24
N THR A 140 6.39 12.56 18.29
CA THR A 140 7.40 13.62 18.53
C THR A 140 7.16 14.89 17.73
N VAL A 141 6.82 14.78 16.44
CA VAL A 141 6.76 15.91 15.51
C VAL A 141 5.34 16.45 15.43
N TYR A 142 4.35 15.55 15.37
CA TYR A 142 2.94 15.94 15.17
C TYR A 142 2.42 16.85 16.28
N TYR A 143 2.72 16.58 17.55
CA TYR A 143 2.32 17.44 18.66
C TYR A 143 2.92 18.85 18.58
N LYS A 144 4.13 19.00 18.02
CA LYS A 144 4.81 20.29 17.88
C LYS A 144 4.36 21.11 16.66
N LEU A 145 3.67 20.49 15.70
CA LEU A 145 3.15 21.18 14.51
C LEU A 145 1.87 21.99 14.81
N GLY A 146 1.18 21.70 15.92
CA GLY A 146 -0.02 22.43 16.35
C GLY A 146 0.23 23.59 17.31
N SER A 147 1.44 23.68 17.88
CA SER A 147 1.90 24.82 18.66
C SER A 147 2.69 25.75 17.73
N GLY A 148 2.06 26.81 17.25
CA GLY A 148 2.79 27.93 16.65
C GLY A 148 3.86 28.46 17.60
#